data_AF-A0A7C5KSK5-F1
#
_entry.id   AF-A0A7C5KSK5-F1
#
_cell.length_a   1.000
_cell.length_b   1.000
_cell.length_c   1.000
_cell.angle_alpha   90.00
_cell.angle_beta   90.00
_cell.angle_gamma   90.00
#
_symmetry.space_group_name_H-M   'P 1'
#
loop_
_entity.id
_entity.type
_entity.pdbx_description
1 polymer ?
#
loop_
_entity_poly.entity_id
_entity_poly.type
_entity_poly.pdbx_seq_one_letter_code
_entity_poly.pdbx_strand_id
1 'polypeptide(L)'
;MLRTISSSNLRSQIKRVLNDVGYGQNAYMVKKFGEPIAAIISIEDYILLQESKKRQVKGSLQKTLRDVRARNESLDLAEINDIVEAARNEIFNNQNGQINAD
;
A
#
# COMPACT_ATOMS: atom_id res chain seq x y z
N MET A 1 15.18 -20.77 -3.44
CA MET A 1 15.91 -20.57 -2.15
C MET A 1 16.41 -19.14 -2.03
N LEU A 2 16.43 -18.54 -0.82
CA LEU A 2 16.93 -17.17 -0.62
C LEU A 2 18.46 -17.15 -0.49
N ARG A 3 19.13 -16.45 -1.40
CA ARG A 3 20.58 -16.24 -1.41
C ARG A 3 20.90 -14.79 -1.09
N THR A 4 22.14 -14.52 -0.69
CA THR A 4 22.60 -13.15 -0.40
C THR A 4 23.73 -12.77 -1.36
N ILE A 5 23.74 -11.53 -1.83
CA ILE A 5 24.80 -10.98 -2.67
C ILE A 5 25.08 -9.52 -2.30
N SER A 6 26.35 -9.09 -2.29
CA SER A 6 26.66 -7.66 -2.15
C SER A 6 26.35 -6.90 -3.44
N SER A 7 26.05 -5.61 -3.34
CA SER A 7 25.85 -4.74 -4.50
C SER A 7 27.07 -4.70 -5.43
N SER A 8 28.28 -4.79 -4.90
CA SER A 8 29.52 -4.88 -5.69
C SER A 8 29.61 -6.19 -6.49
N ASN A 9 29.30 -7.33 -5.86
CA ASN A 9 29.32 -8.64 -6.53
C ASN A 9 28.14 -8.79 -7.50
N LEU A 10 27.00 -8.19 -7.20
CA LEU A 10 25.85 -8.17 -8.10
C LEU A 10 26.21 -7.49 -9.42
N ARG A 11 26.92 -6.36 -9.37
CA ARG A 11 27.33 -5.62 -10.57
C ARG A 11 28.17 -6.48 -11.53
N SER A 12 29.09 -7.29 -11.01
CA SER A 12 29.94 -8.15 -11.84
C SER A 12 29.27 -9.44 -12.30
N GLN A 13 28.19 -9.88 -11.63
CA GLN A 13 27.57 -11.18 -11.88
C GLN A 13 26.09 -11.10 -12.27
N ILE A 14 25.60 -9.93 -12.68
CA ILE A 14 24.17 -9.69 -12.90
C ILE A 14 23.54 -10.70 -13.86
N LYS A 15 24.24 -11.07 -14.95
CA LYS A 15 23.74 -12.06 -15.92
C LYS A 15 23.52 -13.44 -15.30
N ARG A 16 24.44 -13.89 -14.45
CA ARG A 16 24.31 -15.17 -13.71
C ARG A 16 23.14 -15.11 -12.74
N VAL A 17 23.04 -14.02 -11.98
CA VAL A 17 21.94 -13.82 -11.02
C VAL A 17 20.59 -13.82 -11.72
N LEU A 18 20.44 -13.12 -12.84
CA LEU A 18 19.19 -13.08 -13.59
C LEU A 18 18.82 -14.46 -14.18
N ASN A 19 19.80 -15.23 -14.65
CA ASN A 19 19.56 -16.61 -15.09
C ASN A 19 19.13 -17.51 -13.92
N ASP A 20 19.81 -17.43 -12.79
CA ASP A 20 19.48 -18.22 -11.59
C ASP A 20 18.07 -17.90 -11.06
N VAL A 21 17.66 -16.63 -11.15
CA VAL A 21 16.33 -16.15 -10.74
C VAL A 21 15.26 -16.57 -11.74
N GLY A 22 15.50 -16.36 -13.03
CA GLY A 22 14.54 -16.63 -14.09
C GLY A 22 14.29 -18.11 -14.33
N TYR A 23 15.34 -18.94 -14.26
CA TYR A 23 15.22 -20.38 -14.55
C TYR A 23 15.26 -21.26 -13.30
N GLY A 24 15.93 -20.81 -12.23
CA GLY A 24 16.23 -21.64 -11.06
C GLY A 24 15.32 -21.42 -9.85
N GLN A 25 14.27 -20.58 -9.95
CA GLN A 25 13.39 -20.19 -8.84
C GLN A 25 14.16 -19.77 -7.57
N ASN A 26 15.28 -19.08 -7.76
CA ASN A 26 16.08 -18.56 -6.66
C ASN A 26 15.78 -17.07 -6.46
N ALA A 27 15.77 -16.64 -5.20
CA ALA A 27 15.65 -15.24 -4.84
C ALA A 27 17.00 -14.75 -4.30
N TYR A 28 17.36 -13.51 -4.60
CA TYR A 28 18.60 -12.89 -4.12
C TYR A 28 18.31 -11.64 -3.30
N MET A 29 18.75 -11.63 -2.05
CA MET A 29 18.82 -10.44 -1.20
C MET A 29 20.11 -9.68 -1.49
N VAL A 30 19.97 -8.45 -1.96
CA VAL A 30 21.08 -7.55 -2.28
C VAL A 30 21.44 -6.72 -1.06
N LYS A 31 22.72 -6.75 -0.68
CA LYS A 31 23.26 -6.00 0.45
C LYS A 31 24.16 -4.85 0.02
N LYS A 32 24.06 -3.70 0.67
CA LYS A 32 25.01 -2.59 0.55
C LYS A 32 25.51 -2.25 1.95
N PHE A 33 26.83 -2.25 2.13
CA PHE A 33 27.46 -2.05 3.44
C PHE A 33 26.95 -3.01 4.54
N GLY A 34 26.68 -4.28 4.18
CA GLY A 34 26.16 -5.29 5.11
C GLY A 34 24.64 -5.31 5.28
N GLU A 35 23.96 -4.22 4.90
CA GLU A 35 22.51 -4.06 5.07
C GLU A 35 21.72 -4.50 3.83
N PRO A 36 20.62 -5.26 3.97
CA PRO A 36 19.70 -5.56 2.89
C PRO A 36 19.05 -4.29 2.32
N ILE A 37 19.11 -4.11 1.01
CA ILE A 37 18.52 -2.94 0.33
C ILE A 37 17.48 -3.29 -0.73
N ALA A 38 17.55 -4.50 -1.29
CA ALA A 38 16.65 -4.94 -2.35
C ALA A 38 16.60 -6.47 -2.41
N ALA A 39 15.56 -6.99 -3.06
CA ALA A 39 15.47 -8.39 -3.46
C ALA A 39 15.31 -8.47 -4.98
N ILE A 40 15.94 -9.48 -5.58
CA ILE A 40 15.74 -9.86 -6.98
C ILE A 40 15.01 -11.20 -6.96
N ILE A 41 13.84 -11.21 -7.58
CA ILE A 41 12.91 -12.35 -7.62
C ILE A 41 12.41 -12.54 -9.06
N SER A 42 11.82 -13.69 -9.33
CA SER A 42 11.21 -13.94 -10.64
C SER A 42 10.01 -13.02 -10.86
N ILE A 43 9.62 -12.83 -12.12
CA ILE A 43 8.42 -12.06 -12.46
C ILE A 43 7.16 -12.73 -11.92
N GLU A 44 7.12 -14.07 -11.92
CA GLU A 44 6.01 -14.87 -11.38
C GLU A 44 5.81 -14.60 -9.88
N ASP A 45 6.89 -14.65 -9.10
CA ASP A 45 6.85 -14.35 -7.66
C ASP A 45 6.46 -12.89 -7.40
N TYR A 46 6.95 -11.97 -8.22
CA TYR A 46 6.58 -10.56 -8.13
C TYR A 46 5.08 -10.35 -8.36
N ILE A 47 4.50 -10.98 -9.38
CA ILE A 47 3.07 -10.92 -9.67
C ILE A 47 2.26 -11.48 -8.49
N LEU A 48 2.66 -12.65 -7.98
CA LEU A 48 1.99 -13.28 -6.83
C LEU A 48 2.00 -12.38 -5.58
N LEU A 49 3.15 -11.76 -5.28
CA LEU A 49 3.28 -10.82 -4.16
C LEU A 49 2.38 -9.59 -4.35
N GLN A 50 2.29 -9.06 -5.57
CA GLN A 50 1.43 -7.90 -5.86
C GLN A 50 -0.05 -8.24 -5.73
N GLU A 51 -0.47 -9.42 -6.18
CA GLU A 51 -1.85 -9.88 -6.00
C GLU A 51 -2.20 -10.09 -4.53
N SER A 52 -1.30 -10.70 -3.76
CA SER A 52 -1.47 -10.89 -2.31
C SER A 52 -1.62 -9.53 -1.60
N LYS A 53 -0.76 -8.57 -1.92
CA LYS A 53 -0.83 -7.21 -1.36
C LYS A 53 -2.14 -6.52 -1.71
N LYS A 54 -2.60 -6.63 -2.95
CA LYS A 54 -3.92 -6.11 -3.37
C LYS A 54 -5.07 -6.74 -2.57
N ARG A 55 -5.05 -8.06 -2.35
CA ARG A 55 -6.07 -8.76 -1.55
C ARG A 55 -6.04 -8.30 -0.09
N GLN A 56 -4.86 -8.08 0.48
CA GLN A 56 -4.72 -7.60 1.86
C GLN A 56 -5.32 -6.20 2.03
N VAL A 57 -5.06 -5.27 1.09
CA VAL A 57 -5.67 -3.93 1.11
C VAL A 57 -7.19 -4.01 0.93
N LYS A 58 -7.68 -4.90 0.05
CA LYS A 58 -9.12 -5.12 -0.11
C LYS A 58 -9.76 -5.68 1.18
N GLY A 59 -9.08 -6.59 1.85
CA GLY A 59 -9.49 -7.14 3.14
C GLY A 59 -9.54 -6.09 4.25
N SER A 60 -8.52 -5.21 4.33
CA SER A 60 -8.51 -4.12 5.30
C SER A 60 -9.63 -3.11 5.03
N LEU A 61 -9.89 -2.77 3.76
CA LEU A 61 -11.00 -1.89 3.39
C LEU A 61 -12.35 -2.50 3.75
N GLN A 62 -12.57 -3.79 3.46
CA GLN A 62 -13.81 -4.48 3.84
C GLN A 62 -14.00 -4.56 5.36
N LYS A 63 -12.91 -4.67 6.13
CA LYS A 63 -12.94 -4.62 7.58
C LYS A 63 -13.34 -3.22 8.07
N THR A 64 -12.67 -2.17 7.56
CA THR A 64 -13.03 -0.78 7.87
C THR A 64 -14.49 -0.48 7.53
N LEU A 65 -14.97 -0.93 6.36
CA LEU A 65 -16.36 -0.72 5.96
C LEU A 65 -17.35 -1.42 6.90
N ARG A 66 -17.03 -2.64 7.36
CA ARG A 66 -17.84 -3.36 8.35
C ARG A 66 -17.81 -2.65 9.70
N ASP A 67 -16.65 -2.20 10.15
CA ASP A 67 -16.50 -1.51 11.43
C ASP A 67 -17.27 -0.17 11.42
N VAL A 68 -17.22 0.58 10.31
CA VAL A 68 -18.01 1.82 10.13
C VAL A 68 -19.50 1.51 10.11
N ARG A 69 -19.94 0.48 9.36
CA ARG A 69 -21.36 0.10 9.34
C ARG A 69 -21.87 -0.35 10.71
N ALA A 70 -21.10 -1.15 11.44
CA ALA A 70 -21.48 -1.61 12.77
C ALA A 70 -21.53 -0.45 13.78
N ARG A 71 -20.64 0.55 13.67
CA ARG A 71 -20.67 1.75 14.51
C ARG A 71 -21.84 2.67 14.21
N ASN A 72 -22.28 2.68 12.95
CA ASN A 72 -23.37 3.52 12.48
C ASN A 72 -24.68 2.74 12.31
N GLU A 73 -24.76 1.51 12.83
CA GLU A 73 -25.95 0.65 12.69
C GLU A 73 -27.16 1.22 13.43
N SER A 74 -26.92 2.11 14.40
CA SER A 74 -27.94 2.87 15.14
C SER A 74 -28.21 4.26 14.58
N LEU A 75 -27.51 4.69 13.51
CA LEU A 75 -27.73 5.98 12.86
C LEU A 75 -28.52 5.76 11.57
N ASP A 76 -29.68 6.40 11.47
CA ASP A 76 -30.49 6.36 10.25
C ASP A 76 -29.73 7.06 9.10
N LEU A 77 -29.92 6.60 7.87
CA LEU A 77 -29.30 7.20 6.68
C LEU A 77 -29.69 8.69 6.52
N ALA A 78 -30.88 9.06 6.97
CA ALA A 78 -31.33 10.44 7.04
C ALA A 78 -30.48 11.28 8.03
N GLU A 79 -30.21 10.72 9.21
CA GLU A 79 -29.42 11.38 10.26
C GLU A 79 -27.94 11.55 9.85
N ILE A 80 -27.38 10.56 9.15
CA ILE A 80 -26.03 10.67 8.56
C ILE A 80 -26.00 11.78 7.50
N ASN A 81 -27.04 11.88 6.67
CA ASN A 81 -27.13 12.92 5.65
C ASN A 81 -27.26 14.31 6.28
N ASP A 82 -28.03 14.45 7.36
CA ASP A 82 -28.18 15.70 8.09
C ASP A 82 -26.85 16.15 8.74
N ILE A 83 -26.07 15.22 9.30
CA ILE A 83 -24.73 15.51 9.84
C ILE A 83 -23.76 15.97 8.73
N VAL A 84 -23.81 15.33 7.56
CA VAL A 84 -22.95 15.69 6.41
C VAL A 84 -23.31 17.06 5.85
N GLU A 85 -24.60 17.36 5.72
CA GLU A 85 -25.08 18.66 5.23
C GLU A 85 -24.81 19.79 6.25
N ALA A 86 -24.97 19.52 7.55
CA ALA A 86 -24.57 20.46 8.61
C ALA A 86 -23.07 20.80 8.52
N ALA A 87 -22.21 19.78 8.38
CA ALA A 87 -20.77 19.98 8.22
C ALA A 87 -20.40 20.74 6.93
N ARG A 88 -21.09 20.48 5.82
CA ARG A 88 -20.92 21.25 4.56
C ARG A 88 -21.28 22.72 4.74
N ASN A 89 -22.38 23.00 5.43
CA ASN A 89 -22.84 24.36 5.68
C ASN A 89 -21.89 25.11 6.63
N GLU A 90 -21.34 24.47 7.64
CA GLU A 90 -20.32 25.07 8.52
C GLU A 90 -19.05 25.46 7.74
N ILE A 91 -18.56 24.60 6.84
CA ILE A 91 -17.40 24.89 6.01
C ILE A 91 -17.69 26.06 5.06
N PHE A 92 -18.86 26.05 4.42
CA PHE A 92 -19.26 27.10 3.50
C PHE A 92 -19.43 28.47 4.20
N ASN A 93 -20.00 28.47 5.41
CA ASN A 93 -20.16 29.67 6.22
C ASN A 93 -18.82 30.22 6.73
N ASN A 94 -17.89 29.34 7.12
CA ASN A 94 -16.54 29.74 7.54
C ASN A 94 -15.73 30.33 6.37
N GLN A 95 -15.91 29.82 5.14
CA GLN A 95 -15.27 30.38 3.95
C GLN A 95 -15.86 31.75 3.57
N ASN A 96 -17.18 31.95 3.69
CA ASN A 96 -17.81 33.25 3.43
C ASN A 96 -17.58 34.29 4.54
N GLY A 97 -17.31 33.86 5.76
CA GLY A 97 -16.92 34.72 6.89
C GLY A 97 -15.50 35.30 6.75
N GLN A 98 -14.61 34.63 6.02
CA GLN A 98 -13.25 35.10 5.76
C GLN A 98 -13.14 36.07 4.57
N ILE A 99 -14.13 36.13 3.68
CA ILE A 99 -14.12 37.00 2.48
C ILE A 99 -14.58 38.44 2.79
N ASN A 100 -15.22 38.69 3.94
CA ASN A 100 -15.77 40.01 4.31
C ASN A 100 -14.96 40.74 5.42
N ALA A 101 -13.72 40.33 5.67
CA ALA A 101 -12.89 40.86 6.77
C ALA A 101 -11.54 41.45 6.32
N ASP A 102 -11.47 42.00 5.09
CA ASP A 102 -10.35 42.81 4.59
C ASP A 102 -10.82 44.25 4.23
#